data_AF-A0A5B2WMN5-F1
#
_entry.id   AF-A0A5B2WMN5-F1
#
_cell.length_a   1.000
_cell.length_b   1.000
_cell.length_c   1.000
_cell.angle_alpha   90.00
_cell.angle_beta   90.00
_cell.angle_gamma   90.00
#
_symmetry.space_group_name_H-M   'P 1'
#
loop_
_entity.id
_entity.type
_entity.pdbx_description
1 polymer ?
#
loop_
_entity_poly.entity_id
_entity_poly.type
_entity_poly.pdbx_seq_one_letter_code
_entity_poly.pdbx_strand_id
1 'polypeptide(L)'
;MFGLSFEHLLILLVAALFILGPDKLPQAAAWLARAVKQVRDYASGAKEQMRSELGPEFDELRKPLEDLNALRNLNPKAAVTRYLLDDNSALSGLGNSLNMSGTTAAGVSTADQLGSNGHQVEPPRQPQQPLQPGQRPPFDPDAT
;
A
#
# COMPACT_ATOMS: atom_id res chain seq x y z
N MET A 1 -5.37 -29.26 0.55
CA MET A 1 -4.33 -30.13 -0.03
C MET A 1 -3.75 -29.51 -1.30
N PHE A 2 -3.29 -28.26 -1.22
CA PHE A 2 -2.48 -27.60 -2.26
C PHE A 2 -1.39 -26.83 -1.51
N GLY A 3 -0.18 -27.36 -1.52
CA GLY A 3 0.97 -26.72 -0.90
C GLY A 3 1.49 -25.61 -1.82
N LEU A 4 0.80 -24.47 -1.87
CA LEU A 4 1.33 -23.26 -2.50
C LEU A 4 2.43 -22.70 -1.59
N SER A 5 3.62 -23.29 -1.67
CA SER A 5 4.82 -22.72 -1.06
C SER A 5 5.42 -21.66 -2.00
N PHE A 6 6.27 -20.81 -1.43
CA PHE A 6 6.95 -19.75 -2.17
C PHE A 6 7.74 -20.28 -3.39
N GLU A 7 8.35 -21.46 -3.24
CA GLU A 7 9.03 -22.18 -4.33
C GLU A 7 8.12 -22.44 -5.54
N HIS A 8 6.91 -22.96 -5.30
CA HIS A 8 5.95 -23.22 -6.38
C HIS A 8 5.52 -21.93 -7.09
N LEU A 9 5.40 -20.81 -6.36
CA LEU A 9 5.09 -19.51 -6.94
C LEU A 9 6.23 -19.02 -7.85
N LEU A 10 7.49 -19.23 -7.45
CA LEU A 10 8.66 -18.88 -8.25
C LEU A 10 8.74 -19.73 -9.52
N ILE A 11 8.48 -21.03 -9.41
CA ILE A 11 8.38 -21.94 -10.57
C ILE A 11 7.26 -21.49 -11.52
N LEU A 12 6.09 -21.13 -10.99
CA LEU A 12 4.98 -20.61 -11.81
C LEU A 12 5.33 -19.29 -12.50
N LEU A 13 6.04 -18.39 -11.81
CA LEU A 13 6.50 -17.14 -12.40
C LEU A 13 7.43 -17.42 -13.59
N VAL A 14 8.44 -18.27 -13.41
CA VAL A 14 9.38 -18.63 -14.49
C VAL A 14 8.66 -19.32 -15.64
N ALA A 15 7.76 -20.26 -15.36
CA ALA A 15 6.96 -20.92 -16.39
C ALA A 15 6.08 -19.92 -17.16
N ALA A 16 5.46 -18.97 -16.46
CA ALA A 16 4.66 -17.93 -17.08
C ALA A 16 5.52 -16.99 -17.95
N LEU A 17 6.72 -16.62 -17.49
CA LEU A 17 7.68 -15.83 -18.29
C LEU A 17 8.11 -16.60 -19.55
N PHE A 18 8.29 -17.91 -19.47
CA PHE A 18 8.70 -18.73 -20.60
C PHE A 18 7.58 -18.93 -21.63
N ILE A 19 6.37 -19.25 -21.17
CA ILE A 19 5.21 -19.52 -22.04
C ILE A 19 4.69 -18.24 -22.70
N LEU A 20 4.56 -17.17 -21.92
CA LEU A 20 3.94 -15.93 -22.37
C LEU A 20 4.95 -14.90 -22.87
N GLY A 21 6.20 -14.99 -22.42
CA GLY A 21 7.26 -14.01 -22.65
C GLY A 21 7.32 -12.93 -21.55
N PRO A 22 8.53 -12.47 -21.18
CA PRO A 22 8.72 -11.47 -20.11
C PRO A 22 8.06 -10.12 -20.42
N ASP A 23 7.94 -9.75 -21.70
CA ASP A 23 7.31 -8.50 -22.12
C ASP A 23 5.77 -8.52 -22.02
N LYS A 24 5.14 -9.70 -22.07
CA LYS A 24 3.68 -9.82 -22.13
C LYS A 24 3.03 -9.90 -20.76
N LEU A 25 3.71 -10.46 -19.76
CA LEU A 25 3.21 -10.53 -18.39
C LEU A 25 2.85 -9.17 -17.77
N PRO A 26 3.73 -8.14 -17.79
CA PRO A 26 3.37 -6.84 -17.22
C PRO A 26 2.20 -6.20 -17.98
N GLN A 27 2.12 -6.40 -19.29
CA GLN A 27 1.01 -5.92 -20.11
C GLN A 27 -0.32 -6.62 -19.75
N ALA A 28 -0.31 -7.94 -19.60
CA ALA A 28 -1.47 -8.74 -19.20
C ALA A 28 -1.94 -8.40 -17.78
N ALA A 29 -1.01 -8.27 -16.83
CA ALA A 29 -1.30 -7.84 -15.46
C ALA A 29 -1.92 -6.44 -15.43
N ALA A 30 -1.40 -5.50 -16.23
CA ALA A 30 -1.97 -4.16 -16.34
C ALA A 30 -3.40 -4.17 -16.92
N TRP A 31 -3.67 -5.01 -17.92
CA TRP A 31 -5.02 -5.19 -18.46
C TRP A 31 -5.97 -5.76 -17.41
N LEU A 32 -5.57 -6.82 -16.72
CA LEU A 32 -6.37 -7.43 -15.67
C LEU A 32 -6.65 -6.44 -14.53
N ALA A 33 -5.65 -5.67 -14.10
CA ALA A 33 -5.82 -4.66 -13.07
C ALA A 33 -6.83 -3.58 -13.48
N ARG A 34 -6.79 -3.14 -14.74
CA ARG A 34 -7.78 -2.20 -15.29
C ARG A 34 -9.18 -2.83 -15.35
N ALA A 35 -9.30 -4.07 -15.81
CA ALA A 35 -10.58 -4.79 -15.86
C ALA A 35 -11.18 -4.95 -14.45
N VAL A 36 -10.39 -5.37 -13.48
CA VAL A 36 -10.82 -5.48 -12.08
C VAL A 36 -11.26 -4.11 -11.52
N LYS A 37 -10.51 -3.04 -11.83
CA LYS A 37 -10.90 -1.68 -11.43
C LYS A 37 -12.23 -1.27 -12.05
N GLN A 38 -12.44 -1.51 -13.34
CA GLN A 38 -13.70 -1.22 -14.03
C GLN A 38 -14.87 -1.99 -13.43
N VAL A 39 -14.69 -3.29 -13.17
CA VAL A 39 -15.71 -4.12 -12.52
C VAL A 39 -16.04 -3.60 -11.14
N ARG A 40 -15.03 -3.22 -10.34
CA ARG A 40 -15.24 -2.62 -9.02
C ARG A 40 -16.01 -1.30 -9.12
N ASP A 41 -15.60 -0.42 -10.04
CA ASP A 41 -16.20 0.89 -10.19
C ASP A 41 -17.68 0.75 -10.65
N TYR A 42 -17.99 -0.22 -11.52
CA TYR A 42 -19.37 -0.60 -11.89
C TYR A 42 -20.16 -1.18 -10.71
N ALA A 43 -19.57 -2.11 -9.97
CA ALA A 43 -20.22 -2.74 -8.81
C ALA A 43 -20.52 -1.71 -7.72
N SER A 44 -19.62 -0.74 -7.50
CA SER A 44 -19.83 0.38 -6.57
C SER A 44 -20.97 1.30 -7.03
N GLY A 45 -21.06 1.62 -8.33
CA GLY A 45 -22.16 2.41 -8.88
C GLY A 45 -23.52 1.72 -8.75
N ALA A 46 -23.59 0.43 -9.12
CA ALA A 46 -24.81 -0.37 -8.98
C ALA A 46 -25.23 -0.54 -7.51
N LYS A 47 -24.26 -0.69 -6.59
CA LYS A 47 -24.50 -0.74 -5.14
C LYS A 47 -25.14 0.55 -4.63
N GLU A 48 -24.67 1.71 -5.08
CA GLU A 48 -25.22 3.01 -4.68
C GLU A 48 -26.64 3.21 -5.22
N GLN A 49 -26.89 2.79 -6.45
CA GLN A 49 -28.21 2.87 -7.07
C GLN A 49 -29.22 1.95 -6.38
N MET A 50 -28.84 0.70 -6.11
CA MET A 50 -29.62 -0.26 -5.33
C MET A 50 -29.88 0.24 -3.90
N ARG A 51 -28.89 0.90 -3.27
CA ARG A 51 -29.03 1.52 -1.94
C ARG A 51 -30.05 2.67 -1.95
N SER A 52 -30.12 3.42 -3.05
CA SER A 52 -31.07 4.53 -3.20
C SER A 52 -32.51 4.07 -3.45
N GLU A 53 -32.70 2.91 -4.09
CA GLU A 53 -34.02 2.41 -4.51
C GLU A 53 -34.62 1.37 -3.54
N LEU A 54 -33.81 0.59 -2.83
CA LEU A 54 -34.29 -0.52 -1.97
C LEU A 54 -34.32 -0.19 -0.46
N GLY A 55 -33.78 0.96 -0.03
CA GLY A 55 -33.83 1.37 1.38
C GLY A 55 -33.28 0.30 2.35
N PRO A 56 -33.90 0.08 3.54
CA PRO A 56 -33.35 -0.72 4.64
C PRO A 56 -33.04 -2.19 4.32
N GLU A 57 -33.57 -2.75 3.23
CA GLU A 57 -33.26 -4.10 2.74
C GLU A 57 -31.77 -4.28 2.38
N PHE A 58 -31.07 -3.18 2.07
CA PHE A 58 -29.63 -3.18 1.80
C PHE A 58 -28.77 -3.46 3.05
N ASP A 59 -29.29 -3.11 4.24
CA ASP A 59 -28.54 -3.22 5.51
C ASP A 59 -28.43 -4.68 6.00
N GLU A 60 -29.40 -5.53 5.66
CA GLU A 60 -29.32 -6.98 5.88
C GLU A 60 -28.25 -7.65 5.02
N LEU A 61 -27.98 -7.13 3.82
CA LEU A 61 -26.91 -7.61 2.94
C LEU A 61 -25.54 -7.06 3.36
N ARG A 62 -25.51 -5.91 4.05
CA ARG A 62 -24.28 -5.27 4.53
C ARG A 62 -23.54 -6.15 5.54
N LYS A 63 -24.24 -6.75 6.52
CA LYS A 63 -23.65 -7.66 7.52
C LYS A 63 -22.86 -8.82 6.90
N PRO A 64 -23.44 -9.66 6.02
CA PRO A 64 -22.71 -10.77 5.41
C PRO A 64 -21.57 -10.32 4.48
N LEU A 65 -21.72 -9.20 3.77
CA LEU A 65 -20.64 -8.63 2.96
C LEU A 65 -19.47 -8.12 3.83
N GLU A 66 -19.77 -7.53 4.98
CA GLU A 66 -18.78 -7.02 5.94
C GLU A 66 -18.04 -8.19 6.61
N ASP A 67 -18.73 -9.29 6.94
CA ASP A 67 -18.14 -10.54 7.43
C ASP A 67 -17.19 -11.19 6.41
N LEU A 68 -17.61 -11.28 5.14
CA LEU A 68 -16.77 -11.78 4.04
C LEU A 68 -15.53 -10.90 3.81
N ASN A 69 -15.69 -9.59 3.94
CA ASN A 69 -14.59 -8.66 3.78
C ASN A 69 -13.65 -8.66 5.01
N ALA A 70 -14.17 -8.92 6.21
CA ALA A 70 -13.38 -9.14 7.42
C ALA A 70 -12.51 -10.40 7.30
N LEU A 71 -13.07 -11.49 6.76
CA LEU A 71 -12.32 -12.72 6.44
C LEU A 71 -11.23 -12.48 5.39
N ARG A 72 -11.51 -11.64 4.38
CA ARG A 72 -10.55 -11.29 3.31
C ARG A 72 -9.49 -10.27 3.75
N ASN A 73 -9.76 -9.47 4.79
CA ASN A 73 -8.84 -8.47 5.34
C ASN A 73 -7.68 -9.07 6.15
N LEU A 74 -7.65 -10.39 6.34
CA LEU A 74 -6.42 -11.14 6.62
C LEU A 74 -5.51 -11.04 5.38
N ASN A 75 -4.84 -9.90 5.27
CA ASN A 75 -4.28 -9.39 4.02
C ASN A 75 -3.26 -10.37 3.43
N PRO A 76 -3.52 -10.99 2.27
CA PRO A 76 -2.57 -11.89 1.62
C PRO A 76 -1.30 -11.15 1.20
N LYS A 77 -1.41 -9.84 0.92
CA LYS A 77 -0.24 -8.97 0.71
C LYS A 77 0.66 -8.89 1.93
N ALA A 78 0.08 -8.78 3.13
CA ALA A 78 0.85 -8.79 4.36
C ALA A 78 1.54 -10.15 4.54
N ALA A 79 0.88 -11.25 4.22
CA ALA A 79 1.51 -12.58 4.22
C ALA A 79 2.70 -12.65 3.23
N VAL A 80 2.51 -12.27 1.96
CA VAL A 80 3.58 -12.28 0.94
C VAL A 80 4.76 -11.39 1.35
N THR A 81 4.49 -10.19 1.88
CA THR A 81 5.55 -9.30 2.37
C THR A 81 6.29 -9.90 3.56
N ARG A 82 5.62 -10.60 4.47
CA ARG A 82 6.29 -11.30 5.57
C ARG A 82 7.21 -12.41 5.05
N TYR A 83 6.75 -13.23 4.11
CA TYR A 83 7.59 -14.29 3.52
C TYR A 83 8.78 -13.74 2.71
N LEU A 84 8.57 -12.71 1.89
CA LEU A 84 9.64 -12.11 1.10
C LEU A 84 10.66 -11.33 1.93
N LEU A 85 10.22 -10.69 3.02
CA LEU A 85 11.09 -9.92 3.92
C LEU A 85 11.88 -10.83 4.87
N ASP A 86 11.30 -11.96 5.27
CA ASP A 86 11.97 -13.00 6.06
C ASP A 86 13.09 -13.68 5.24
N ASP A 87 12.81 -14.10 3.99
CA ASP A 87 13.81 -14.69 3.09
C ASP A 87 14.92 -13.69 2.70
N ASN A 88 14.58 -12.42 2.44
CA ASN A 88 15.58 -11.37 2.19
C ASN A 88 16.44 -11.07 3.42
N SER A 89 15.94 -11.24 4.63
CA SER A 89 16.73 -11.02 5.84
C SER A 89 17.83 -12.07 5.98
N ALA A 90 17.56 -13.32 5.58
CA ALA A 90 18.56 -14.39 5.50
C ALA A 90 19.61 -14.10 4.40
N LEU A 91 19.18 -13.66 3.22
CA LEU A 91 20.07 -13.31 2.10
C LEU A 91 20.91 -12.05 2.38
N SER A 92 20.31 -11.03 3.01
CA SER A 92 20.96 -9.78 3.42
C SER A 92 21.93 -10.00 4.58
N GLY A 93 21.63 -10.92 5.49
CA GLY A 93 22.55 -11.34 6.56
C GLY A 93 23.82 -12.00 6.01
N LEU A 94 23.67 -12.81 4.97
CA LEU A 94 24.82 -13.39 4.25
C LEU A 94 25.61 -12.33 3.50
N GLY A 95 24.95 -11.40 2.81
CA GLY A 95 25.59 -10.26 2.14
C GLY A 95 26.36 -9.34 3.10
N ASN A 96 25.82 -9.11 4.29
CA ASN A 96 26.47 -8.30 5.33
C ASN A 96 27.61 -9.06 6.03
N SER A 97 27.50 -10.38 6.18
CA SER A 97 28.60 -11.23 6.66
C SER A 97 29.79 -11.27 5.70
N LEU A 98 29.53 -11.20 4.40
CA LEU A 98 30.58 -11.13 3.37
C LEU A 98 31.23 -9.74 3.32
N ASN A 99 30.48 -8.68 3.61
CA ASN A 99 30.98 -7.30 3.69
C ASN A 99 31.74 -7.02 5.00
N MET A 100 31.28 -7.59 6.13
CA MET A 100 31.92 -7.43 7.44
C MET A 100 33.15 -8.34 7.68
N SER A 101 33.55 -9.14 6.68
CA SER A 101 34.88 -9.77 6.68
C SER A 101 35.97 -8.86 6.10
N GLY A 102 35.61 -7.64 5.65
CA GLY A 102 36.51 -6.72 4.96
C GLY A 102 37.05 -5.53 5.76
N THR A 103 36.53 -5.23 6.97
CA THR A 103 36.98 -4.01 7.68
C THR A 103 36.77 -4.08 9.19
N THR A 104 37.79 -4.51 9.93
CA THR A 104 37.94 -4.19 11.35
C THR A 104 39.37 -3.77 11.66
N ALA A 105 39.71 -2.52 11.34
CA ALA A 105 40.63 -1.69 12.12
C ALA A 105 40.58 -0.24 11.62
N ALA A 106 39.88 0.65 12.34
CA ALA A 106 40.29 2.03 12.66
C ALA A 106 39.11 2.91 13.10
N GLY A 107 39.27 3.61 14.22
CA GLY A 107 39.00 5.05 14.25
C GLY A 107 37.71 5.56 14.91
N VAL A 108 37.88 6.07 16.12
CA VAL A 108 37.03 6.96 16.94
C VAL A 108 36.44 8.17 16.20
N SER A 109 35.22 8.60 16.60
CA SER A 109 34.90 10.04 16.81
C SER A 109 33.75 10.22 17.81
N THR A 110 33.90 11.30 18.58
CA THR A 110 33.34 11.58 19.91
C THR A 110 32.17 12.58 19.83
N ALA A 111 31.22 12.41 20.75
CA ALA A 111 30.38 13.39 21.47
C ALA A 111 29.99 14.78 20.90
N ASP A 112 28.69 15.05 21.13
CA ASP A 112 28.07 16.30 21.60
C ASP A 112 27.93 17.51 20.66
N GLN A 113 26.67 17.81 20.30
CA GLN A 113 26.25 19.20 20.14
C GLN A 113 24.77 19.36 20.55
N LEU A 114 24.60 19.82 21.79
CA LEU A 114 23.40 20.43 22.34
C LEU A 114 23.16 21.79 21.65
N GLY A 115 22.00 21.95 20.99
CA GLY A 115 21.59 23.18 20.30
C GLY A 115 20.09 23.38 20.43
N SER A 116 19.73 24.43 21.13
CA SER A 116 18.40 24.85 21.58
C SER A 116 17.49 25.40 20.47
N ASN A 117 16.20 25.45 20.82
CA ASN A 117 15.09 26.25 20.28
C ASN A 117 14.21 25.65 19.17
N GLY A 118 12.94 25.43 19.54
CA GLY A 118 11.84 25.41 18.58
C GLY A 118 10.65 24.51 18.94
N HIS A 119 10.08 24.64 20.14
CA HIS A 119 8.69 24.21 20.32
C HIS A 119 7.79 25.17 19.52
N GLN A 120 7.47 24.83 18.27
CA GLN A 120 6.26 25.32 17.65
C GLN A 120 5.20 24.24 17.74
N VAL A 121 4.42 24.36 18.81
CA VAL A 121 3.12 23.73 18.95
C VAL A 121 2.28 24.19 17.76
N GLU A 122 2.01 23.27 16.83
CA GLU A 122 1.06 23.48 15.73
C GLU A 122 -0.31 23.80 16.36
N PRO A 123 -0.88 25.01 16.15
CA PRO A 123 -2.22 25.31 16.63
C PRO A 123 -3.24 24.45 15.86
N PRO A 124 -4.35 24.03 16.49
CA PRO A 124 -5.35 23.19 15.84
C PRO A 124 -5.91 23.92 14.61
N ARG A 125 -5.79 23.27 13.44
CA ARG A 125 -6.34 23.75 12.16
C ARG A 125 -7.83 24.03 12.35
N GLN A 126 -8.19 25.31 12.41
CA GLN A 126 -9.59 25.71 12.44
C GLN A 126 -10.25 25.26 11.12
N PRO A 127 -11.45 24.65 11.18
CA PRO A 127 -12.19 24.31 9.97
C PRO A 127 -12.42 25.59 9.17
N GLN A 128 -11.92 25.60 7.93
CA GLN A 128 -12.03 26.73 7.00
C GLN A 128 -13.51 27.10 6.85
N GLN A 129 -13.93 28.20 7.48
CA GLN A 129 -15.27 28.72 7.31
C GLN A 129 -15.45 29.13 5.85
N PRO A 130 -16.57 28.76 5.20
CA PRO A 130 -16.87 29.19 3.85
C PRO A 130 -16.80 30.72 3.76
N LEU A 131 -16.08 31.23 2.77
CA LEU A 131 -15.99 32.67 2.50
C LEU A 131 -17.41 33.23 2.30
N GLN A 132 -17.77 34.25 3.07
CA GLN A 132 -19.06 34.93 2.90
C GLN A 132 -19.10 35.66 1.55
N PRO A 133 -20.26 35.73 0.87
CA PRO A 133 -20.37 36.36 -0.45
C PRO A 133 -19.85 37.81 -0.42
N GLY A 134 -18.83 38.10 -1.23
CA GLY A 134 -18.23 39.44 -1.34
C GLY A 134 -16.88 39.63 -0.62
N GLN A 135 -16.38 38.65 0.13
CA GLN A 135 -15.02 38.70 0.67
C GLN A 135 -13.97 38.30 -0.39
N ARG A 136 -12.87 39.05 -0.46
CA ARG A 136 -11.74 38.72 -1.33
C ARG A 136 -10.95 37.56 -0.68
N PRO A 137 -10.59 36.52 -1.44
CA PRO A 137 -9.80 35.43 -0.89
C PRO A 137 -8.43 35.93 -0.43
N PRO A 138 -7.83 35.28 0.58
CA PRO A 138 -6.49 35.62 1.03
C PRO A 138 -5.48 35.42 -0.11
N PHE A 139 -4.51 36.32 -0.20
CA PHE A 139 -3.43 36.24 -1.19
C PHE A 139 -2.51 35.05 -0.87
N ASP A 140 -2.27 34.20 -1.87
CA ASP A 140 -1.32 33.09 -1.80
C ASP A 140 0.03 33.55 -2.40
N PRO A 141 1.11 33.66 -1.60
CA PRO A 141 2.43 34.06 -2.09
C PRO A 141 3.15 32.98 -2.90
N ASP A 142 2.66 31.73 -2.93
CA ASP A 142 3.29 30.63 -3.69
C ASP A 142 2.80 30.53 -5.16
N ALA A 143 1.90 31.43 -5.60
CA ALA A 143 1.48 31.52 -6.99
C ALA A 143 2.42 32.43 -7.81
N THR A 144 3.57 31.91 -8.26
CA THR A 144 4.44 32.50 -9.30
C THR A 144 4.94 31.44 -10.25
#